data_AF-A0A1I7GUW6-F1
#
_entry.id   AF-A0A1I7GUW6-F1
#
_cell.length_a   1.000
_cell.length_b   1.000
_cell.length_c   1.000
_cell.angle_alpha   90.00
_cell.angle_beta   90.00
_cell.angle_gamma   90.00
#
_symmetry.space_group_name_H-M   'P 1'
#
loop_
_entity.id
_entity.type
_entity.pdbx_description
1 polymer ?
#
loop_
_entity_poly.entity_id
_entity_poly.type
_entity_poly.pdbx_seq_one_letter_code
_entity_poly.pdbx_strand_id
1 'polypeptide(L)'
;MNNQFQSIKEVILTRRTTKPQQMNGQVIPDALVEQLLQLADWAPTHGHTEPWRFIVYAGDSVKEFCRQHADLYQHNCSADKFQQAKYEKLLHMGDTASHILVSYMRRGDLPKIPELEEIAATSCAIQNLLLGANALGMASYWGSGGMAYHPSMKKMLGLRDEDLVLGILYLGYADKSAGEGKRQVPLAQKVTWHR
;
A
#
# COMPACT_ATOMS: atom_id res chain seq x y z
N MET A 1 8.24 31.90 1.39
CA MET A 1 8.26 30.46 1.73
C MET A 1 9.18 29.76 0.73
N ASN A 2 10.06 28.86 1.17
CA ASN A 2 10.96 28.11 0.28
C ASN A 2 10.14 27.32 -0.77
N ASN A 3 10.50 27.38 -2.05
CA ASN A 3 9.85 26.64 -3.14
C ASN A 3 9.74 25.14 -2.83
N GLN A 4 10.75 24.55 -2.19
CA GLN A 4 10.74 23.14 -1.78
C GLN A 4 9.58 22.81 -0.83
N PHE A 5 9.29 23.70 0.12
CA PHE A 5 8.18 23.51 1.05
C PHE A 5 6.83 23.59 0.34
N GLN A 6 6.67 24.46 -0.66
CA GLN A 6 5.42 24.49 -1.43
C GLN A 6 5.23 23.21 -2.24
N SER A 7 6.28 22.71 -2.90
CA SER A 7 6.20 21.47 -3.67
C SER A 7 5.77 20.29 -2.81
N ILE A 8 6.44 20.06 -1.66
CA ILE A 8 6.06 18.93 -0.80
C ILE A 8 4.69 19.12 -0.18
N LYS A 9 4.33 20.35 0.19
CA LYS A 9 2.99 20.68 0.70
C LYS A 9 1.92 20.34 -0.33
N GLU A 10 2.12 20.72 -1.59
CA GLU A 10 1.18 20.43 -2.67
C GLU A 10 1.02 18.93 -2.88
N VAL A 11 2.13 18.17 -2.96
CA VAL A 11 2.08 16.70 -3.09
C VAL A 11 1.32 16.06 -1.93
N ILE A 12 1.61 16.46 -0.68
CA ILE A 12 0.93 15.92 0.51
C ILE A 12 -0.57 16.26 0.50
N LEU A 13 -0.93 17.50 0.17
CA LEU A 13 -2.31 17.98 0.20
C LEU A 13 -3.15 17.42 -0.95
N THR A 14 -2.55 17.17 -2.11
CA THR A 14 -3.26 16.66 -3.31
C THR A 14 -3.31 15.14 -3.37
N ARG A 15 -2.41 14.41 -2.68
CA ARG A 15 -2.44 12.94 -2.67
C ARG A 15 -3.78 12.39 -2.20
N ARG A 16 -4.38 11.55 -3.03
CA ARG A 16 -5.64 10.86 -2.76
C ARG A 16 -5.53 9.37 -3.03
N THR A 17 -6.50 8.67 -2.46
CA THR A 17 -6.69 7.25 -2.64
C THR A 17 -7.66 7.05 -3.80
N THR A 18 -7.20 6.40 -4.87
CA THR A 18 -7.99 6.07 -6.06
C THR A 18 -8.16 4.56 -6.09
N LYS A 19 -9.38 4.06 -5.91
CA LYS A 19 -9.60 2.60 -5.86
C LYS A 19 -9.26 1.96 -7.21
N PRO A 20 -8.83 0.69 -7.24
CA PRO A 20 -8.41 0.04 -8.48
C PRO A 20 -9.46 0.10 -9.60
N GLN A 21 -10.75 -0.03 -9.28
CA GLN A 21 -11.86 0.07 -10.25
C GLN A 21 -12.01 1.45 -10.91
N GLN A 22 -11.32 2.48 -10.40
CA GLN A 22 -11.31 3.84 -10.94
C GLN A 22 -10.08 4.09 -11.82
N MET A 23 -9.16 3.13 -11.90
CA MET A 23 -8.00 3.20 -12.79
C MET A 23 -8.40 2.87 -14.23
N ASN A 24 -7.59 3.29 -15.20
CA ASN A 24 -7.90 3.24 -16.63
C ASN A 24 -7.17 2.13 -17.40
N GLY A 25 -6.40 1.27 -16.71
CA GLY A 25 -5.66 0.17 -17.33
C GLY A 25 -4.39 0.58 -18.09
N GLN A 26 -4.01 1.86 -18.10
CA GLN A 26 -2.71 2.27 -18.65
C GLN A 26 -1.57 1.73 -17.79
N VAL A 27 -0.52 1.26 -18.47
CA VAL A 27 0.64 0.64 -17.84
C VAL A 27 1.66 1.71 -17.45
N ILE A 28 2.13 1.65 -16.21
CA ILE A 28 3.24 2.42 -15.68
C ILE A 28 4.55 1.74 -16.13
N PRO A 29 5.54 2.46 -16.67
CA PRO A 29 6.86 1.88 -16.91
C PRO A 29 7.50 1.38 -15.60
N ASP A 30 8.07 0.18 -15.59
CA ASP A 30 8.68 -0.43 -14.39
C ASP A 30 9.74 0.47 -13.75
N ALA A 31 10.53 1.19 -14.56
CA ALA A 31 11.53 2.14 -14.08
C ALA A 31 10.94 3.26 -13.19
N LEU A 32 9.68 3.66 -13.40
CA LEU A 32 9.02 4.62 -12.51
C LEU A 32 8.60 3.95 -11.19
N VAL A 33 8.15 2.70 -11.22
CA VAL A 33 7.84 1.94 -9.99
C VAL A 33 9.12 1.71 -9.16
N GLU A 34 10.24 1.44 -9.83
CA GLU A 34 11.56 1.36 -9.18
C GLU A 34 11.96 2.68 -8.51
N GLN A 35 11.74 3.83 -9.16
CA GLN A 35 11.96 5.14 -8.53
C GLN A 35 11.10 5.34 -7.28
N LEU A 36 9.85 4.86 -7.30
CA LEU A 36 8.98 4.92 -6.12
C LEU A 36 9.47 4.03 -4.98
N LEU A 37 9.99 2.84 -5.29
CA LEU A 37 10.59 1.94 -4.31
C LEU A 37 11.89 2.53 -3.73
N GLN A 38 12.70 3.22 -4.54
CA GLN A 38 13.86 3.97 -4.04
C GLN A 38 13.44 5.07 -3.06
N LEU A 39 12.34 5.79 -3.31
CA LEU A 39 11.80 6.76 -2.34
C LEU A 39 11.31 6.08 -1.06
N ALA A 40 10.71 4.89 -1.17
CA ALA A 40 10.28 4.10 -0.01
C ALA A 40 11.47 3.70 0.86
N ASP A 41 12.61 3.40 0.25
CA ASP A 41 13.84 2.96 0.92
C ASP A 41 14.48 4.04 1.79
N TRP A 42 14.15 5.32 1.55
CA TRP A 42 14.56 6.45 2.40
C TRP A 42 13.61 6.72 3.58
N ALA A 43 12.88 5.71 4.03
CA ALA A 43 12.06 5.82 5.23
C ALA A 43 12.91 5.89 6.51
N PRO A 44 12.46 6.58 7.57
CA PRO A 44 13.15 6.57 8.85
C PRO A 44 13.10 5.17 9.48
N THR A 45 14.22 4.73 10.06
CA THR A 45 14.34 3.45 10.76
C THR A 45 15.16 3.59 12.03
N HIS A 46 14.58 3.21 13.17
CA HIS A 46 15.33 3.11 14.43
C HIS A 46 16.13 1.81 14.46
N GLY A 47 17.38 1.89 14.91
CA GLY A 47 18.27 0.72 14.94
C GLY A 47 18.75 0.27 13.56
N HIS A 48 18.47 1.04 12.49
CA HIS A 48 18.84 0.71 11.11
C HIS A 48 18.37 -0.68 10.69
N THR A 49 17.15 -1.07 11.08
CA THR A 49 16.61 -2.40 10.76
C THR A 49 16.03 -2.50 9.36
N GLU A 50 15.71 -1.37 8.72
CA GLU A 50 15.21 -1.26 7.34
C GLU A 50 14.13 -2.32 7.06
N PRO A 51 13.03 -2.37 7.83
CA PRO A 51 12.17 -3.56 7.89
C PRO A 51 11.21 -3.68 6.71
N TRP A 52 11.09 -2.66 5.86
CA TRP A 52 10.16 -2.65 4.74
C TRP A 52 10.57 -3.63 3.64
N ARG A 53 9.61 -4.42 3.15
CA ARG A 53 9.78 -5.27 1.97
C ARG A 53 8.54 -5.16 1.08
N PHE A 54 8.76 -5.31 -0.22
CA PHE A 54 7.71 -5.23 -1.24
C PHE A 54 7.82 -6.42 -2.19
N ILE A 55 6.70 -7.10 -2.44
CA ILE A 55 6.59 -8.11 -3.51
C ILE A 55 5.80 -7.47 -4.64
N VAL A 56 6.45 -7.28 -5.80
CA VAL A 56 5.90 -6.55 -6.95
C VAL A 56 5.34 -7.53 -7.97
N TYR A 57 4.12 -7.26 -8.42
CA TYR A 57 3.42 -7.97 -9.49
C TYR A 57 3.13 -6.98 -10.63
N ALA A 58 3.47 -7.39 -11.86
CA ALA A 58 3.28 -6.63 -13.09
C ALA A 58 2.81 -7.54 -14.24
N GLY A 59 2.18 -6.97 -15.26
CA GLY A 59 1.67 -7.74 -16.41
C GLY A 59 0.70 -8.84 -15.99
N ASP A 60 0.85 -10.05 -16.55
CA ASP A 60 -0.05 -11.18 -16.26
C ASP A 60 -0.03 -11.61 -14.78
N SER A 61 1.07 -11.33 -14.06
CA SER A 61 1.17 -11.66 -12.63
C SER A 61 0.24 -10.84 -11.73
N VAL A 62 -0.27 -9.69 -12.21
CA VAL A 62 -1.31 -8.92 -11.51
C VAL A 62 -2.60 -9.75 -11.39
N LYS A 63 -3.04 -10.33 -12.51
CA LYS A 63 -4.24 -11.19 -12.54
C LYS A 63 -4.02 -12.48 -11.77
N GLU A 64 -2.80 -13.04 -11.85
CA GLU A 64 -2.39 -14.19 -11.04
C GLU A 64 -2.56 -13.91 -9.56
N PHE A 65 -2.00 -12.81 -9.05
CA PHE A 65 -2.13 -12.43 -7.66
C PHE A 65 -3.60 -12.26 -7.24
N CYS A 66 -4.41 -11.57 -8.04
CA CYS A 66 -5.83 -11.39 -7.72
C CYS A 66 -6.60 -12.71 -7.65
N ARG A 67 -6.30 -13.66 -8.55
CA ARG A 67 -6.87 -15.00 -8.50
C ARG A 67 -6.45 -15.75 -7.24
N GLN A 68 -5.15 -15.77 -6.92
CA GLN A 68 -4.65 -16.39 -5.69
C GLN A 68 -5.28 -15.76 -4.44
N HIS A 69 -5.48 -14.44 -4.42
CA HIS A 69 -6.11 -13.73 -3.32
C HIS A 69 -7.59 -14.11 -3.16
N ALA A 70 -8.31 -14.28 -4.28
CA ALA A 70 -9.69 -14.74 -4.30
C ALA A 70 -9.81 -16.20 -3.85
N ASP A 71 -8.92 -17.07 -4.33
CA ASP A 71 -8.84 -18.48 -3.94
C ASP A 71 -8.55 -18.61 -2.44
N LEU A 72 -7.63 -17.80 -1.89
CA LEU A 72 -7.39 -17.76 -0.45
C LEU A 72 -8.67 -17.42 0.32
N TYR A 73 -9.48 -16.49 -0.18
CA TYR A 73 -10.76 -16.15 0.45
C TYR A 73 -11.73 -17.34 0.40
N GLN A 74 -11.89 -17.98 -0.77
CA GLN A 74 -12.78 -19.13 -0.92
C GLN A 74 -12.38 -20.29 -0.01
N HIS A 75 -11.10 -20.64 0.08
CA HIS A 75 -10.63 -21.78 0.86
C HIS A 75 -10.64 -21.57 2.38
N ASN A 76 -10.55 -20.32 2.85
CA ASN A 76 -10.48 -20.01 4.28
C ASN A 76 -11.78 -19.41 4.83
N CYS A 77 -12.80 -19.19 3.99
CA CYS A 77 -14.11 -18.75 4.42
C CYS A 77 -15.02 -19.98 4.59
N SER A 78 -15.74 -20.06 5.71
CA SER A 78 -16.74 -21.10 5.90
C SER A 78 -17.88 -20.92 4.89
N ALA A 79 -18.48 -22.03 4.44
CA ALA A 79 -19.49 -22.01 3.37
C ALA A 79 -20.69 -21.10 3.68
N ASP A 80 -21.09 -20.99 4.96
CA ASP A 80 -22.17 -20.12 5.45
C ASP A 80 -21.82 -18.62 5.39
N LYS A 81 -20.53 -18.28 5.35
CA LYS A 81 -20.03 -16.88 5.32
C LYS A 81 -19.48 -16.48 3.96
N PHE A 82 -19.39 -17.42 3.03
CA PHE A 82 -18.87 -17.17 1.69
C PHE A 82 -19.83 -16.27 0.91
N GLN A 83 -19.27 -15.24 0.28
CA GLN A 83 -20.00 -14.30 -0.56
C GLN A 83 -19.36 -14.26 -1.94
N GLN A 84 -20.08 -14.74 -2.97
CA GLN A 84 -19.59 -14.75 -4.34
C GLN A 84 -19.15 -13.35 -4.79
N ALA A 85 -19.93 -12.31 -4.48
CA ALA A 85 -19.58 -10.94 -4.83
C ALA A 85 -18.24 -10.46 -4.23
N LYS A 86 -17.84 -10.97 -3.06
CA LYS A 86 -16.53 -10.66 -2.46
C LYS A 86 -15.41 -11.41 -3.17
N TYR A 87 -15.63 -12.68 -3.55
CA TYR A 87 -14.69 -13.45 -4.37
C TYR A 87 -14.44 -12.76 -5.71
N GLU A 88 -15.51 -12.46 -6.47
CA GLU A 88 -15.41 -11.76 -7.77
C GLU A 88 -14.71 -10.41 -7.64
N LYS A 89 -15.01 -9.67 -6.57
CA LYS A 89 -14.34 -8.39 -6.31
C LYS A 89 -12.84 -8.54 -6.09
N LEU A 90 -12.38 -9.61 -5.43
CA LEU A 90 -10.95 -9.87 -5.25
C LEU A 90 -10.30 -10.30 -6.57
N LEU A 91 -10.97 -11.19 -7.31
CA LEU A 91 -10.52 -11.72 -8.59
C LEU A 91 -10.29 -10.60 -9.63
N HIS A 92 -11.18 -9.62 -9.67
CA HIS A 92 -11.16 -8.51 -10.63
C HIS A 92 -10.56 -7.22 -10.06
N MET A 93 -9.98 -7.25 -8.85
CA MET A 93 -9.45 -6.03 -8.21
C MET A 93 -8.30 -5.42 -9.03
N GLY A 94 -7.51 -6.24 -9.71
CA GLY A 94 -6.33 -5.82 -10.46
C GLY A 94 -6.56 -5.54 -11.95
N ASP A 95 -7.77 -5.71 -12.48
CA ASP A 95 -8.04 -5.68 -13.94
C ASP A 95 -7.59 -4.39 -14.63
N THR A 96 -7.69 -3.27 -13.92
CA THR A 96 -7.34 -1.93 -14.40
C THR A 96 -6.11 -1.35 -13.68
N ALA A 97 -5.47 -2.12 -12.80
CA ALA A 97 -4.23 -1.74 -12.15
C ALA A 97 -3.03 -2.10 -13.03
N SER A 98 -2.01 -1.25 -13.03
CA SER A 98 -0.75 -1.53 -13.72
C SER A 98 0.13 -2.49 -12.90
N HIS A 99 0.24 -2.22 -11.59
CA HIS A 99 1.06 -2.99 -10.67
C HIS A 99 0.32 -3.25 -9.36
N ILE A 100 0.64 -4.37 -8.75
CA ILE A 100 0.29 -4.67 -7.36
C ILE A 100 1.58 -4.83 -6.56
N LEU A 101 1.64 -4.22 -5.38
CA LEU A 101 2.74 -4.42 -4.45
C LEU A 101 2.18 -4.92 -3.12
N VAL A 102 2.59 -6.11 -2.69
CA VAL A 102 2.34 -6.52 -1.30
C VAL A 102 3.43 -5.93 -0.43
N SER A 103 3.05 -5.02 0.46
CA SER A 103 3.93 -4.45 1.47
C SER A 103 3.90 -5.29 2.75
N TYR A 104 5.08 -5.61 3.28
CA TYR A 104 5.21 -6.30 4.55
C TYR A 104 6.42 -5.79 5.34
N MET A 105 6.30 -5.88 6.66
CA MET A 105 7.36 -5.66 7.63
C MET A 105 8.06 -6.99 7.84
N ARG A 106 9.36 -7.03 7.54
CA ARG A 106 10.24 -8.14 7.87
C ARG A 106 10.80 -7.92 9.27
N ARG A 107 10.36 -8.72 10.24
CA ARG A 107 10.74 -8.54 11.64
C ARG A 107 12.25 -8.71 11.83
N GLY A 108 12.89 -7.73 12.46
CA GLY A 108 14.30 -7.77 12.80
C GLY A 108 14.59 -8.63 14.04
N ASP A 109 15.83 -9.10 14.17
CA ASP A 109 16.27 -9.94 15.30
C ASP A 109 16.74 -9.11 16.52
N LEU A 110 16.74 -7.78 16.42
CA LEU A 110 17.20 -6.90 17.49
C LEU A 110 16.14 -6.79 18.60
N PRO A 111 16.33 -7.40 19.79
CA PRO A 111 15.27 -7.50 20.80
C PRO A 111 14.88 -6.15 21.40
N LYS A 112 15.80 -5.18 21.35
CA LYS A 112 15.60 -3.81 21.86
C LYS A 112 14.72 -2.94 20.97
N ILE A 113 14.40 -3.37 19.74
CA ILE A 113 13.57 -2.62 18.81
C ILE A 113 12.13 -3.15 18.92
N PRO A 114 11.18 -2.36 19.48
CA PRO A 114 9.78 -2.73 19.52
C PRO A 114 9.21 -2.98 18.11
N GLU A 115 8.35 -3.98 17.97
CA GLU A 115 7.66 -4.30 16.71
C GLU A 115 6.91 -3.09 16.15
N LEU A 116 6.29 -2.29 17.02
CA LEU A 116 5.56 -1.08 16.64
C LEU A 116 6.44 -0.08 15.87
N GLU A 117 7.72 0.03 16.20
CA GLU A 117 8.64 0.94 15.51
C GLU A 117 8.95 0.46 14.09
N GLU A 118 9.05 -0.85 13.88
CA GLU A 118 9.26 -1.42 12.55
C GLU A 118 8.00 -1.34 11.67
N ILE A 119 6.82 -1.49 12.29
CA ILE A 119 5.54 -1.24 11.64
C ILE A 119 5.45 0.24 11.22
N ALA A 120 5.83 1.17 12.10
CA ALA A 120 5.82 2.60 11.81
C ALA A 120 6.80 2.96 10.68
N ALA A 121 8.03 2.44 10.73
CA ALA A 121 9.03 2.61 9.68
C ALA A 121 8.53 2.10 8.32
N THR A 122 7.94 0.91 8.29
CA THR A 122 7.36 0.34 7.06
C THR A 122 6.16 1.17 6.55
N SER A 123 5.35 1.71 7.46
CA SER A 123 4.24 2.61 7.12
C SER A 123 4.75 3.94 6.51
N CYS A 124 5.89 4.45 6.97
CA CYS A 124 6.56 5.60 6.37
C CYS A 124 7.09 5.28 4.96
N ALA A 125 7.68 4.10 4.75
CA ALA A 125 8.12 3.65 3.41
C ALA A 125 6.94 3.60 2.42
N ILE A 126 5.82 3.04 2.86
CA ILE A 126 4.57 3.04 2.09
C ILE A 126 4.12 4.47 1.78
N GLN A 127 4.11 5.37 2.78
CA GLN A 127 3.70 6.76 2.57
C GLN A 127 4.62 7.52 1.62
N ASN A 128 5.94 7.31 1.66
CA ASN A 128 6.90 7.89 0.72
C ASN A 128 6.56 7.46 -0.72
N LEU A 129 6.33 6.17 -0.93
CA LEU A 129 5.90 5.61 -2.23
C LEU A 129 4.61 6.28 -2.72
N LEU A 130 3.60 6.42 -1.86
CA LEU A 130 2.31 7.03 -2.23
C LEU A 130 2.44 8.52 -2.59
N LEU A 131 3.33 9.25 -1.91
CA LEU A 131 3.61 10.65 -2.23
C LEU A 131 4.37 10.77 -3.57
N GLY A 132 5.36 9.91 -3.80
CA GLY A 132 6.06 9.83 -5.09
C GLY A 132 5.11 9.51 -6.23
N ALA A 133 4.21 8.53 -6.03
CA ALA A 133 3.20 8.16 -7.03
C ALA A 133 2.33 9.36 -7.40
N ASN A 134 1.86 10.12 -6.40
CA ASN A 134 1.09 11.34 -6.63
C ASN A 134 1.89 12.42 -7.37
N ALA A 135 3.18 12.60 -7.05
CA ALA A 135 4.05 13.55 -7.73
C ALA A 135 4.28 13.18 -9.21
N LEU A 136 4.22 11.89 -9.56
CA LEU A 136 4.29 11.39 -10.93
C LEU A 136 2.91 11.34 -11.63
N GLY A 137 1.85 11.85 -11.01
CA GLY A 137 0.49 11.83 -11.56
C GLY A 137 -0.18 10.45 -11.58
N MET A 138 0.31 9.51 -10.77
CA MET A 138 -0.22 8.16 -10.69
C MET A 138 -1.38 8.05 -9.68
N ALA A 139 -2.33 7.19 -10.00
CA ALA A 139 -3.34 6.71 -9.07
C ALA A 139 -2.74 5.66 -8.14
N SER A 140 -3.08 5.73 -6.85
CA SER A 140 -2.64 4.73 -5.86
C SER A 140 -3.74 4.37 -4.86
N TYR A 141 -3.75 3.11 -4.45
CA TYR A 141 -4.60 2.57 -3.39
C TYR A 141 -3.77 1.72 -2.45
N TRP A 142 -3.79 2.01 -1.15
CA TRP A 142 -3.27 1.12 -0.11
C TRP A 142 -4.45 0.53 0.66
N GLY A 143 -4.62 -0.78 0.58
CA GLY A 143 -5.76 -1.49 1.18
C GLY A 143 -5.34 -2.74 1.95
N SER A 144 -6.11 -3.05 2.99
CA SER A 144 -5.95 -4.24 3.85
C SER A 144 -7.15 -5.19 3.79
N GLY A 145 -8.00 -5.04 2.77
CA GLY A 145 -9.21 -5.85 2.62
C GLY A 145 -8.94 -7.30 2.20
N GLY A 146 -10.01 -8.11 2.23
CA GLY A 146 -9.94 -9.51 1.84
C GLY A 146 -9.11 -10.34 2.82
N MET A 147 -8.13 -11.07 2.30
CA MET A 147 -7.23 -11.93 3.08
C MET A 147 -5.90 -11.28 3.45
N ALA A 148 -5.72 -9.97 3.24
CA ALA A 148 -4.40 -9.30 3.37
C ALA A 148 -3.71 -9.57 4.72
N TYR A 149 -4.47 -9.59 5.83
CA TYR A 149 -3.94 -9.87 7.18
C TYR A 149 -4.17 -11.30 7.66
N HIS A 150 -4.76 -12.16 6.82
CA HIS A 150 -5.00 -13.55 7.20
C HIS A 150 -3.68 -14.34 7.15
N PRO A 151 -3.41 -15.28 8.09
CA PRO A 151 -2.17 -16.06 8.09
C PRO A 151 -1.89 -16.81 6.78
N SER A 152 -2.94 -17.20 6.05
CA SER A 152 -2.79 -17.87 4.74
C SER A 152 -2.15 -16.98 3.66
N MET A 153 -2.27 -15.65 3.75
CA MET A 153 -1.56 -14.71 2.88
C MET A 153 -0.05 -14.81 3.11
N LYS A 154 0.40 -14.84 4.37
CA LYS A 154 1.83 -15.01 4.70
C LYS A 154 2.38 -16.32 4.15
N LYS A 155 1.63 -17.41 4.34
CA LYS A 155 2.00 -18.73 3.82
C LYS A 155 2.10 -18.73 2.29
N MET A 156 1.13 -18.13 1.60
CA MET A 156 1.15 -18.00 0.13
C MET A 156 2.39 -17.25 -0.35
N LEU A 157 2.80 -16.20 0.37
CA LEU A 157 3.94 -15.35 0.03
C LEU A 157 5.29 -15.88 0.53
N GLY A 158 5.31 -17.02 1.23
CA GLY A 158 6.54 -17.58 1.81
C GLY A 158 7.16 -16.73 2.93
N LEU A 159 6.34 -15.96 3.65
CA LEU A 159 6.79 -15.09 4.73
C LEU A 159 6.95 -15.87 6.04
N ARG A 160 7.78 -15.33 6.95
CA ARG A 160 7.99 -15.91 8.28
C ARG A 160 6.78 -15.64 9.19
N ASP A 161 6.70 -16.39 10.28
CA ASP A 161 5.59 -16.25 11.23
C ASP A 161 5.63 -14.90 11.96
N GLU A 162 6.81 -14.32 12.14
CA GLU A 162 7.02 -13.00 12.72
C GLU A 162 6.84 -11.83 11.73
N ASP A 163 6.86 -12.11 10.42
CA ASP A 163 6.65 -11.06 9.41
C ASP A 163 5.17 -10.62 9.40
N LEU A 164 4.93 -9.34 9.10
CA LEU A 164 3.60 -8.74 9.10
C LEU A 164 3.28 -8.12 7.74
N VAL A 165 2.22 -8.57 7.09
CA VAL A 165 1.69 -7.88 5.90
C VAL A 165 1.04 -6.57 6.37
N LEU A 166 1.47 -5.44 5.80
CA LEU A 166 0.91 -4.12 6.10
C LEU A 166 -0.11 -3.66 5.06
N GLY A 167 -0.30 -4.44 3.99
CA GLY A 167 -1.37 -4.26 3.03
C GLY A 167 -0.89 -4.41 1.60
N ILE A 168 -1.84 -4.27 0.69
CA ILE A 168 -1.66 -4.42 -0.74
C ILE A 168 -1.83 -3.05 -1.37
N LEU A 169 -0.83 -2.64 -2.13
CA LEU A 169 -0.85 -1.44 -2.93
C LEU A 169 -1.22 -1.77 -4.36
N TYR A 170 -2.02 -0.91 -4.96
CA TYR A 170 -2.37 -0.94 -6.38
C TYR A 170 -1.92 0.39 -6.97
N LEU A 171 -1.18 0.32 -8.07
CA LEU A 171 -0.71 1.48 -8.82
C LEU A 171 -1.28 1.44 -10.23
N GLY A 172 -1.61 2.61 -10.77
CA GLY A 172 -2.06 2.76 -12.16
C GLY A 172 -2.23 4.23 -12.51
N TYR A 173 -2.94 4.49 -13.61
CA TYR A 173 -3.41 5.84 -13.96
C TYR A 173 -4.93 5.90 -13.86
N ALA A 174 -5.46 7.12 -13.74
CA ALA A 174 -6.90 7.37 -13.75
C ALA A 174 -7.18 8.65 -14.52
N ASP A 175 -8.24 8.66 -15.33
CA ASP A 175 -8.59 9.82 -16.15
C ASP A 175 -9.15 10.99 -15.33
N LYS A 176 -9.72 10.67 -14.16
CA LYS A 176 -10.30 11.65 -13.25
C LYS A 176 -9.40 11.82 -12.04
N SER A 177 -9.05 13.08 -11.78
CA SER A 177 -8.42 13.45 -10.52
C SER A 177 -9.34 13.06 -9.36
N ALA A 178 -8.76 12.45 -8.33
CA ALA A 178 -9.47 12.19 -7.10
C ALA A 178 -9.76 13.55 -6.42
N GLY A 179 -11.02 13.75 -6.05
CA GLY A 179 -11.50 15.05 -5.60
C GLY A 179 -10.83 15.61 -4.33
N GLU A 180 -11.33 16.75 -3.86
CA GLU A 180 -10.76 17.44 -2.71
C GLU A 180 -10.75 16.58 -1.43
N GLY A 181 -9.69 16.79 -0.65
CA GLY A 181 -9.45 16.05 0.57
C GLY A 181 -10.28 16.61 1.70
N LYS A 182 -10.82 15.74 2.55
CA LYS A 182 -11.63 16.14 3.69
C LYS A 182 -10.96 15.72 5.00
N ARG A 183 -11.16 16.52 6.05
CA ARG A 183 -10.81 16.19 7.44
C ARG A 183 -12.04 16.45 8.30
N GLN A 184 -12.49 15.42 9.00
CA GLN A 184 -13.68 15.51 9.86
C GLN A 184 -13.38 16.25 11.16
N VAL A 185 -12.22 15.97 11.75
CA VAL A 185 -11.77 16.59 13.00
C VAL A 185 -10.77 17.70 12.67
N PRO A 186 -11.01 18.96 13.11
CA PRO A 186 -10.07 20.07 12.94
C PRO A 186 -8.70 19.80 13.56
N LEU A 187 -7.64 20.42 13.03
CA LEU A 187 -6.27 20.25 13.55
C LEU A 187 -6.14 20.67 15.02
N ALA A 188 -6.82 21.75 15.42
CA ALA A 188 -6.76 22.29 16.78
C ALA A 188 -7.24 21.30 17.87
N GLN A 189 -8.05 20.29 17.51
CA GLN A 189 -8.48 19.25 18.45
C GLN A 189 -7.49 18.07 18.54
N LYS A 190 -6.44 18.06 17.72
CA LYS A 190 -5.45 16.98 17.65
C LYS A 190 -4.07 17.38 18.16
N VAL A 191 -3.90 18.64 18.58
CA VAL A 191 -2.61 19.21 18.95
C VAL A 191 -2.76 20.03 20.22
N THR A 192 -1.93 19.73 21.22
CA THR A 192 -1.80 20.52 22.45
C THR A 192 -0.44 21.21 22.44
N TRP A 193 -0.42 22.52 22.67
CA TRP A 193 0.82 23.30 22.80
C TRP A 193 1.07 23.63 24.27
N HIS A 194 2.21 23.21 24.79
CA HIS A 194 2.74 23.67 26.06
C HIS A 194 3.75 24.79 25.78
N ARG A 195 3.66 25.91 26.49
CA ARG A 195 4.54 27.08 26.36
C ARG A 195 5.12 27.44 27.72
#